data_AF-A0A0C2CDG6-F1
#
_entry.id   AF-A0A0C2CDG6-F1
#
_cell.length_a   1.000
_cell.length_b   1.000
_cell.length_c   1.000
_cell.angle_alpha   90.00
_cell.angle_beta   90.00
_cell.angle_gamma   90.00
#
_symmetry.space_group_name_H-M   'P 1'
#
loop_
_entity.id
_entity.type
_entity.pdbx_description
1 polymer ?
#
loop_
_entity_poly.entity_id
_entity_poly.type
_entity_poly.pdbx_seq_one_letter_code
_entity_poly.pdbx_strand_id
1 'polypeptide(L)'
;MGAVWSYPGRYSVLPLPGCGNYRTGCADLMITDTKDGDTGVFMRVYYPVDRNDFGRASTVSEHPLWLSRPEYVNGLATYMKQSAGRLQFIFNWLIGETRSAALWQHELAGSARLFSRGSSQSLKEASFPVVIFSHGLSGCRHFYSTFCASLASHGFIVGAVEHSDYSACWTYKLYPDPISGRNKERQFQIRLVDKDDKRMFKIRNQQVRG
;
A
#
# COMPACT_ATOMS: atom_id res chain seq x y z
N MET A 1 -16.96 15.18 -4.82
CA MET A 1 -17.73 13.92 -4.74
C MET A 1 -17.73 13.29 -6.12
N GLY A 2 -16.89 12.28 -6.35
CA GLY A 2 -16.86 11.56 -7.65
C GLY A 2 -17.78 10.36 -7.57
N ALA A 3 -18.84 10.33 -8.37
CA ALA A 3 -19.70 9.15 -8.47
C ALA A 3 -18.89 8.00 -9.07
N VAL A 4 -18.82 6.89 -8.33
CA VAL A 4 -18.34 5.61 -8.85
C VAL A 4 -19.47 5.05 -9.69
N TRP A 5 -19.32 5.10 -11.02
CA TRP A 5 -20.24 4.44 -11.95
C TRP A 5 -19.85 2.97 -12.06
N SER A 6 -19.89 2.24 -10.95
CA SER A 6 -19.82 0.78 -10.98
C SER A 6 -21.21 0.24 -11.32
N TYR A 7 -21.30 -0.56 -12.39
CA TYR A 7 -22.48 -1.39 -12.61
C TYR A 7 -22.73 -2.22 -11.34
N PRO A 8 -23.91 -2.17 -10.71
CA PRO A 8 -24.15 -2.87 -9.47
C PRO A 8 -23.98 -4.37 -9.68
N GLY A 9 -23.01 -4.99 -8.99
CA GLY A 9 -22.89 -6.44 -8.89
C GLY A 9 -21.59 -7.09 -9.40
N ARG A 10 -20.62 -6.37 -9.98
CA ARG A 10 -19.30 -6.93 -10.31
C ARG A 10 -18.19 -6.17 -9.60
N TYR A 11 -17.64 -6.77 -8.55
CA TYR A 11 -16.33 -6.42 -8.04
C TYR A 11 -15.29 -7.34 -8.67
N SER A 12 -14.08 -6.84 -8.86
CA SER A 12 -12.94 -7.63 -9.33
C SER A 12 -11.92 -7.74 -8.21
N VAL A 13 -11.29 -8.90 -8.03
CA VAL A 13 -10.14 -9.06 -7.15
C VAL A 13 -8.93 -9.26 -8.04
N LEU A 14 -7.88 -8.48 -7.83
CA LEU A 14 -6.66 -8.62 -8.62
C LEU A 14 -6.09 -10.04 -8.47
N PRO A 15 -5.66 -10.69 -9.55
CA PRO A 15 -5.09 -12.03 -9.47
C PRO A 15 -3.73 -12.00 -8.76
N LEU A 16 -3.42 -13.07 -8.03
CA LEU A 16 -2.07 -13.31 -7.53
C LEU A 16 -1.25 -13.99 -8.63
N PRO A 17 -0.08 -13.45 -9.03
CA PRO A 17 0.77 -14.06 -10.06
C PRO A 17 1.33 -15.43 -9.63
N GLY A 18 1.40 -15.69 -8.33
CA GLY A 18 1.75 -16.98 -7.75
C GLY A 18 1.22 -17.10 -6.33
N CYS A 19 0.85 -18.32 -5.92
CA CYS A 19 0.27 -18.62 -4.61
C CYS A 19 1.20 -19.58 -3.86
N GLY A 20 1.78 -19.11 -2.76
CA GLY A 20 2.57 -19.95 -1.85
C GLY A 20 1.71 -20.67 -0.80
N ASN A 21 2.36 -21.17 0.25
CA ASN A 21 1.74 -21.98 1.31
C ASN A 21 0.85 -21.17 2.26
N TYR A 22 0.94 -19.85 2.24
CA TYR A 22 0.16 -18.95 3.10
C TYR A 22 -0.92 -18.24 2.29
N ARG A 23 -1.96 -17.75 2.98
CA ARG A 23 -2.76 -16.62 2.47
C ARG A 23 -2.00 -15.33 2.75
N THR A 24 -2.50 -14.22 2.23
CA THR A 24 -1.87 -12.92 2.43
C THR A 24 -2.80 -11.99 3.17
N GLY A 25 -2.29 -11.39 4.25
CA GLY A 25 -2.89 -10.26 4.93
C GLY A 25 -2.25 -8.95 4.47
N CYS A 26 -2.95 -7.83 4.67
CA CYS A 26 -2.38 -6.50 4.50
C CYS A 26 -2.93 -5.49 5.51
N ALA A 27 -2.09 -4.51 5.83
CA ALA A 27 -2.43 -3.36 6.66
C ALA A 27 -1.63 -2.13 6.22
N ASP A 28 -2.18 -0.94 6.43
CA ASP A 28 -1.44 0.32 6.25
C ASP A 28 -0.83 0.75 7.59
N LEU A 29 0.47 1.06 7.60
CA LEU A 29 1.21 1.58 8.74
C LEU A 29 1.73 2.97 8.42
N MET A 30 1.33 3.96 9.21
CA MET A 30 1.89 5.31 9.15
C MET A 30 2.51 5.66 10.50
N ILE A 31 3.80 5.95 10.50
CA ILE A 31 4.55 6.49 11.63
C ILE A 31 4.85 7.95 11.29
N THR A 32 4.35 8.85 12.13
CA THR A 32 4.47 10.30 11.92
C THR A 32 5.87 10.80 12.24
N ASP A 33 6.25 11.90 11.61
CA ASP A 33 7.51 12.61 11.84
C ASP A 33 7.67 12.95 13.34
N THR A 34 8.81 12.57 13.93
CA THR A 34 9.18 13.01 15.27
C THR A 34 9.77 14.42 15.20
N LYS A 35 9.81 15.14 16.32
CA LYS A 35 10.40 16.48 16.38
C LYS A 35 11.92 16.48 16.15
N ASP A 36 12.55 15.31 16.13
CA ASP A 36 14.00 15.11 16.06
C ASP A 36 14.56 15.06 14.63
N GLY A 37 13.71 15.34 13.62
CA GLY A 37 14.13 15.41 12.22
C GLY A 37 13.85 14.15 11.41
N ASP A 38 13.24 13.11 12.00
CA ASP A 38 12.81 11.92 11.25
C ASP A 38 11.65 12.26 10.32
N THR A 39 11.80 11.90 9.05
CA THR A 39 10.79 12.13 8.01
C THR A 39 9.62 11.15 8.05
N GLY A 40 9.44 10.39 9.13
CA GLY A 40 8.37 9.40 9.28
C GLY A 40 8.39 8.30 8.22
N VAL A 41 7.46 7.36 8.29
CA VAL A 41 7.27 6.34 7.25
C VAL A 41 5.80 6.07 7.02
N PHE A 42 5.41 5.94 5.75
CA PHE A 42 4.12 5.44 5.37
C PHE A 42 4.31 4.23 4.47
N MET A 43 3.70 3.10 4.80
CA MET A 43 3.80 1.89 4.00
C MET A 43 2.57 1.01 4.10
N ARG A 44 2.33 0.21 3.07
CA ARG A 44 1.42 -0.94 3.14
C ARG A 44 2.24 -2.18 3.42
N VAL A 45 1.95 -2.84 4.54
CA VAL A 45 2.58 -4.10 4.92
C VAL A 45 1.73 -5.25 4.42
N TYR A 46 2.35 -6.19 3.72
CA TYR A 46 1.80 -7.48 3.34
C TYR A 46 2.47 -8.56 4.15
N TYR A 47 1.72 -9.54 4.63
CA TYR A 47 2.26 -10.55 5.51
C TYR A 47 1.53 -11.90 5.37
N PRO A 48 2.17 -13.01 5.80
CA PRO A 48 1.59 -14.34 5.67
C PRO A 48 0.45 -14.52 6.66
N VAL A 49 -0.63 -15.20 6.24
CA VAL A 49 -1.77 -15.57 7.08
C VAL A 49 -1.98 -17.07 6.95
N ASP A 50 -2.23 -17.75 8.07
CA ASP A 50 -2.42 -19.19 8.08
C ASP A 50 -3.64 -19.59 7.24
N ARG A 51 -3.48 -20.62 6.39
CA ARG A 51 -4.57 -21.11 5.54
C ARG A 51 -5.69 -21.77 6.34
N ASN A 52 -5.35 -22.34 7.49
CA ASN A 52 -6.23 -23.18 8.29
C ASN A 52 -7.17 -22.37 9.21
N ASP A 53 -6.88 -21.10 9.46
CA ASP A 53 -7.70 -20.27 10.36
C ASP A 53 -9.09 -19.95 9.79
N PHE A 54 -9.34 -20.25 8.50
CA PHE A 54 -10.62 -20.01 7.86
C PHE A 54 -10.98 -21.14 6.89
N GLY A 55 -11.74 -22.15 7.38
CA GLY A 55 -12.46 -23.10 6.52
C GLY A 55 -13.59 -22.48 5.68
N ARG A 56 -13.66 -21.14 5.60
CA ARG A 56 -14.67 -20.34 4.90
C ARG A 56 -14.03 -19.59 3.74
N ALA A 57 -14.70 -19.59 2.59
CA ALA A 57 -14.33 -18.72 1.47
C ALA A 57 -14.37 -17.25 1.92
N SER A 58 -13.31 -16.49 1.61
CA SER A 58 -13.24 -15.07 2.01
C SER A 58 -14.37 -14.27 1.40
N THR A 59 -14.90 -13.33 2.17
CA THR A 59 -15.95 -12.40 1.73
C THR A 59 -15.35 -11.18 1.04
N VAL A 60 -16.16 -10.51 0.22
CA VAL A 60 -15.76 -9.31 -0.54
C VAL A 60 -15.24 -8.19 0.37
N SER A 61 -15.84 -8.05 1.55
CA SER A 61 -15.50 -7.04 2.55
C SER A 61 -14.13 -7.24 3.17
N GLU A 62 -13.57 -8.45 3.12
CA GLU A 62 -12.23 -8.75 3.63
C GLU A 62 -11.14 -8.27 2.67
N HIS A 63 -11.48 -7.97 1.41
CA HIS A 63 -10.54 -7.48 0.42
C HIS A 63 -10.65 -5.96 0.32
N PRO A 64 -9.59 -5.19 0.66
CA PRO A 64 -9.63 -3.74 0.59
C PRO A 64 -9.66 -3.28 -0.87
N LEU A 65 -10.24 -2.11 -1.12
CA LEU A 65 -10.15 -1.45 -2.43
C LEU A 65 -8.68 -1.32 -2.84
N TRP A 66 -8.39 -1.62 -4.10
CA TRP A 66 -7.03 -1.49 -4.63
C TRP A 66 -6.57 -0.03 -4.59
N LEU A 67 -7.44 0.89 -4.99
CA LEU A 67 -7.26 2.34 -4.85
C LEU A 67 -8.46 2.91 -4.09
N SER A 68 -8.25 3.29 -2.83
CA SER A 68 -9.31 3.80 -1.96
C SER A 68 -9.63 5.29 -2.17
N ARG A 69 -8.77 6.02 -2.89
CA ARG A 69 -8.80 7.48 -3.00
C ARG A 69 -8.65 7.94 -4.45
N PRO A 70 -9.53 8.82 -4.96
CA PRO A 70 -9.42 9.35 -6.33
C PRO A 70 -8.16 10.21 -6.53
N GLU A 71 -7.58 10.74 -5.46
CA GLU A 71 -6.39 11.58 -5.52
C GLU A 71 -5.18 10.85 -6.13
N TYR A 72 -5.06 9.53 -5.96
CA TYR A 72 -4.02 8.74 -6.64
C TYR A 72 -4.18 8.78 -8.17
N VAL A 73 -5.41 8.69 -8.66
CA VAL A 73 -5.72 8.74 -10.10
C VAL A 73 -5.49 10.16 -10.64
N ASN A 74 -5.86 11.19 -9.87
CA ASN A 74 -5.58 12.58 -10.22
C ASN A 74 -4.07 12.83 -10.34
N GLY A 75 -3.29 12.35 -9.38
CA GLY A 75 -1.83 12.45 -9.40
C GLY A 75 -1.21 11.74 -10.61
N LEU A 76 -1.73 10.56 -10.96
CA LEU A 76 -1.32 9.84 -12.16
C LEU A 76 -1.70 10.61 -13.44
N ALA A 77 -2.87 11.25 -13.48
CA ALA A 77 -3.27 12.09 -14.61
C ALA A 77 -2.33 13.29 -14.80
N THR A 78 -1.93 13.94 -13.70
CA THR A 78 -0.92 15.00 -13.71
C THR A 78 0.40 14.50 -14.28
N TYR A 79 0.86 13.32 -13.83
CA TYR A 79 2.08 12.70 -14.37
C TYR A 79 2.00 12.43 -15.88
N MET A 80 0.88 11.88 -16.35
CA MET A 80 0.64 11.55 -17.76
C MET A 80 0.35 12.78 -18.64
N LYS A 81 0.28 13.99 -18.06
CA LYS A 81 -0.17 15.23 -18.73
C LYS A 81 -1.55 15.05 -19.40
N GLN A 82 -2.45 14.32 -18.73
CA GLN A 82 -3.83 14.06 -19.16
C GLN A 82 -4.83 14.77 -18.25
N SER A 83 -6.08 14.93 -18.69
CA SER A 83 -7.10 15.51 -17.82
C SER A 83 -7.55 14.52 -16.74
N ALA A 84 -7.60 14.98 -15.49
CA ALA A 84 -8.01 14.17 -14.34
C ALA A 84 -9.40 13.56 -14.52
N GLY A 85 -10.36 14.33 -15.05
CA GLY A 85 -11.71 13.84 -15.32
C GLY A 85 -11.75 12.71 -16.37
N ARG A 86 -10.98 12.82 -17.46
CA ARG A 86 -10.90 11.77 -18.48
C ARG A 86 -10.26 10.51 -17.92
N LEU A 87 -9.16 10.64 -17.17
CA LEU A 87 -8.48 9.48 -16.60
C LEU A 87 -9.34 8.80 -15.53
N GLN A 88 -10.00 9.57 -14.65
CA GLN A 88 -10.91 9.04 -13.65
C GLN A 88 -12.09 8.30 -14.29
N PHE A 89 -12.64 8.83 -15.39
CA PHE A 89 -13.69 8.16 -16.14
C PHE A 89 -13.22 6.80 -16.68
N ILE A 90 -12.06 6.76 -17.33
CA ILE A 90 -11.47 5.52 -17.85
C ILE A 90 -11.18 4.53 -16.71
N PHE A 91 -10.59 4.99 -15.60
CA PHE A 91 -10.34 4.16 -14.43
C PHE A 91 -11.62 3.58 -13.85
N ASN A 92 -12.66 4.40 -13.67
CA ASN A 92 -13.94 3.92 -13.16
C ASN A 92 -14.59 2.90 -14.11
N TRP A 93 -14.44 3.08 -15.43
CA TRP A 93 -14.99 2.17 -16.44
C TRP A 93 -14.24 0.83 -16.54
N LEU A 94 -12.89 0.87 -16.54
CA LEU A 94 -12.04 -0.33 -16.69
C LEU A 94 -11.81 -1.08 -15.38
N ILE A 95 -11.49 -0.33 -14.32
CA ILE A 95 -11.04 -0.88 -13.03
C ILE A 95 -12.23 -0.98 -12.07
N GLY A 96 -13.17 -0.03 -12.11
CA GLY A 96 -14.36 -0.06 -11.27
C GLY A 96 -14.03 -0.35 -9.80
N GLU A 97 -14.82 -1.22 -9.17
CA GLU A 97 -14.54 -1.74 -7.82
C GLU A 97 -13.53 -2.88 -7.83
N THR A 98 -12.29 -2.58 -8.21
CA THR A 98 -11.17 -3.51 -8.08
C THR A 98 -10.65 -3.51 -6.65
N ARG A 99 -10.47 -4.70 -6.09
CA ARG A 99 -9.97 -4.97 -4.74
C ARG A 99 -8.62 -5.69 -4.81
N SER A 100 -7.80 -5.49 -3.77
CA SER A 100 -6.55 -6.22 -3.60
C SER A 100 -6.83 -7.67 -3.23
N ALA A 101 -5.97 -8.61 -3.60
CA ALA A 101 -6.09 -10.02 -3.23
C ALA A 101 -5.78 -10.31 -1.75
N ALA A 102 -5.13 -9.35 -1.06
CA ALA A 102 -4.74 -9.50 0.32
C ALA A 102 -5.92 -9.20 1.26
N LEU A 103 -6.02 -9.97 2.34
CA LEU A 103 -7.05 -9.83 3.36
C LEU A 103 -6.72 -8.67 4.30
N TRP A 104 -7.69 -7.82 4.59
CA TRP A 104 -7.49 -6.64 5.41
C TRP A 104 -7.39 -6.99 6.90
N GLN A 105 -6.25 -6.66 7.53
CA GLN A 105 -6.02 -6.76 8.99
C GLN A 105 -6.28 -8.16 9.61
N HIS A 106 -6.08 -9.22 8.84
CA HIS A 106 -6.11 -10.59 9.39
C HIS A 106 -4.91 -10.85 10.32
N GLU A 107 -5.03 -11.85 11.17
CA GLU A 107 -3.96 -12.26 12.08
C GLU A 107 -2.74 -12.81 11.31
N LEU A 108 -1.53 -12.47 11.77
CA LEU A 108 -0.27 -12.94 11.19
C LEU A 108 -0.12 -14.44 11.44
N ALA A 109 0.31 -15.19 10.41
CA ALA A 109 0.57 -16.62 10.56
C ALA A 109 1.52 -16.88 11.73
N GLY A 110 1.14 -17.82 12.60
CA GLY A 110 1.92 -18.19 13.79
C GLY A 110 1.90 -17.20 14.97
N SER A 111 1.20 -16.05 14.92
CA SER A 111 1.13 -15.15 16.10
C SER A 111 0.42 -15.81 17.29
N ALA A 112 -0.63 -16.59 17.05
CA ALA A 112 -1.29 -17.38 18.10
C ALA A 112 -0.32 -18.34 18.83
N ARG A 113 0.68 -18.89 18.11
CA ARG A 113 1.73 -19.76 18.70
C ARG A 113 2.76 -18.96 19.49
N LEU A 114 3.03 -17.72 19.08
CA LEU A 114 3.96 -16.81 19.75
C LEU A 114 3.42 -16.35 21.12
N PHE A 115 2.11 -16.13 21.24
CA PHE A 115 1.47 -15.67 22.47
C PHE A 115 0.99 -16.80 23.41
N SER A 116 0.74 -18.01 22.90
CA SER A 116 0.11 -19.09 23.69
C SER A 116 1.07 -19.99 24.46
N ARG A 117 2.38 -19.92 24.26
CA ARG A 117 3.32 -20.78 25.00
C ARG A 117 4.56 -19.99 25.38
N GLY A 118 4.80 -19.82 26.68
CA GLY A 118 6.10 -19.44 27.25
C GLY A 118 7.20 -20.48 26.99
N SER A 119 7.16 -21.16 25.85
CA SER A 119 8.14 -22.14 25.41
C SER A 119 9.27 -21.41 24.70
N SER A 120 10.47 -21.75 25.14
CA SER A 120 11.79 -21.48 24.55
C SER A 120 11.98 -22.02 23.12
N GLN A 121 10.95 -21.98 22.26
CA GLN A 121 11.16 -22.08 20.82
C GLN A 121 11.79 -20.77 20.37
N SER A 122 13.04 -20.87 19.94
CA SER A 122 13.84 -19.77 19.43
C SER A 122 13.00 -18.92 18.47
N LEU A 123 12.94 -17.60 18.68
CA LEU A 123 12.29 -16.62 17.79
C LEU A 123 12.70 -16.78 16.30
N LYS A 124 13.80 -17.49 16.02
CA LYS A 124 14.24 -17.87 14.67
C LYS A 124 13.36 -18.90 13.96
N GLU A 125 12.64 -19.76 14.67
CA GLU A 125 11.79 -20.80 14.04
C GLU A 125 10.45 -20.23 13.53
N ALA A 126 10.07 -19.02 13.97
CA ALA A 126 8.83 -18.33 13.59
C ALA A 126 9.06 -16.98 12.89
N SER A 127 10.28 -16.69 12.44
CA SER A 127 10.60 -15.42 11.79
C SER A 127 10.43 -15.51 10.27
N PHE A 128 9.65 -14.60 9.69
CA PHE A 128 9.54 -14.43 8.25
C PHE A 128 10.60 -13.44 7.72
N PRO A 129 11.26 -13.71 6.59
CA PRO A 129 12.13 -12.72 5.93
C PRO A 129 11.36 -11.46 5.56
N VAL A 130 12.01 -10.30 5.72
CA VAL A 130 11.43 -8.98 5.43
C VAL A 130 11.96 -8.45 4.11
N VAL A 131 11.05 -7.92 3.28
CA VAL A 131 11.34 -7.24 2.02
C VAL A 131 10.79 -5.82 2.09
N ILE A 132 11.62 -4.82 1.80
CA ILE A 132 11.16 -3.44 1.62
C ILE A 132 11.04 -3.18 0.12
N PHE A 133 9.84 -2.80 -0.29
CA PHE A 133 9.51 -2.50 -1.68
C PHE A 133 9.36 -1.00 -1.89
N SER A 134 10.11 -0.46 -2.83
CA SER A 134 10.05 0.94 -3.25
C SER A 134 9.39 1.05 -4.62
N HIS A 135 8.36 1.89 -4.74
CA HIS A 135 7.73 2.14 -6.03
C HIS A 135 8.57 3.06 -6.93
N GLY A 136 8.33 2.98 -8.24
CA GLY A 136 8.92 3.89 -9.22
C GLY A 136 8.31 5.30 -9.18
N LEU A 137 8.81 6.18 -10.06
CA LEU A 137 8.26 7.53 -10.25
C LEU A 137 6.77 7.47 -10.62
N SER A 138 5.97 8.36 -10.04
CA SER A 138 4.51 8.35 -10.14
C SER A 138 3.83 7.07 -9.64
N GLY A 139 4.56 6.20 -8.94
CA GLY A 139 4.00 5.06 -8.24
C GLY A 139 3.34 5.46 -6.92
N CYS A 140 2.74 4.48 -6.25
CA CYS A 140 2.32 4.56 -4.86
C CYS A 140 2.34 3.15 -4.25
N ARG A 141 2.10 3.03 -2.94
CA ARG A 141 2.15 1.73 -2.24
C ARG A 141 1.15 0.67 -2.76
N HIS A 142 0.14 1.09 -3.52
CA HIS A 142 -0.92 0.22 -4.02
C HIS A 142 -0.58 -0.49 -5.34
N PHE A 143 0.23 0.12 -6.22
CA PHE A 143 0.38 -0.35 -7.60
C PHE A 143 1.01 -1.75 -7.74
N TYR A 144 1.82 -2.14 -6.75
CA TYR A 144 2.50 -3.44 -6.75
C TYR A 144 1.84 -4.45 -5.79
N SER A 145 0.54 -4.26 -5.49
CA SER A 145 -0.15 -5.09 -4.50
C SER A 145 -0.16 -6.58 -4.84
N THR A 146 -0.29 -6.93 -6.12
CA THR A 146 -0.30 -8.34 -6.56
C THR A 146 1.06 -9.00 -6.37
N PHE A 147 2.14 -8.28 -6.68
CA PHE A 147 3.51 -8.74 -6.49
C PHE A 147 3.86 -8.87 -5.01
N CYS A 148 3.59 -7.83 -4.22
CA CYS A 148 3.86 -7.83 -2.78
C CYS A 148 3.04 -8.89 -2.06
N ALA A 149 1.77 -9.08 -2.46
CA ALA A 149 0.93 -10.12 -1.90
C ALA A 149 1.41 -11.52 -2.29
N SER A 150 1.87 -11.72 -3.53
CA SER A 150 2.43 -13.00 -3.94
C SER A 150 3.67 -13.36 -3.13
N LEU A 151 4.59 -12.42 -2.89
CA LEU A 151 5.72 -12.64 -1.99
C LEU A 151 5.26 -13.02 -0.58
N ALA A 152 4.28 -12.31 -0.03
CA ALA A 152 3.75 -12.64 1.29
C ALA A 152 3.12 -14.05 1.38
N SER A 153 2.46 -14.50 0.31
CA SER A 153 1.93 -15.88 0.24
C SER A 153 3.03 -16.95 0.30
N HIS A 154 4.28 -16.60 -0.06
CA HIS A 154 5.46 -17.48 0.05
C HIS A 154 6.18 -17.38 1.40
N GLY A 155 5.62 -16.64 2.37
CA GLY A 155 6.20 -16.52 3.71
C GLY A 155 7.14 -15.32 3.87
N PHE A 156 6.93 -14.23 3.14
CA PHE A 156 7.65 -12.97 3.34
C PHE A 156 6.78 -11.92 4.04
N ILE A 157 7.39 -11.04 4.82
CA ILE A 157 6.76 -9.78 5.21
C ILE A 157 7.24 -8.72 4.23
N VAL A 158 6.32 -8.04 3.54
CA VAL A 158 6.66 -7.05 2.52
C VAL A 158 6.14 -5.68 2.93
N GLY A 159 7.02 -4.72 3.17
CA GLY A 159 6.67 -3.31 3.39
C GLY A 159 6.76 -2.52 2.09
N ALA A 160 5.63 -2.22 1.47
CA ALA A 160 5.55 -1.35 0.29
C ALA A 160 5.51 0.12 0.74
N VAL A 161 6.65 0.81 0.65
CA VAL A 161 6.82 2.19 1.13
C VAL A 161 6.16 3.18 0.17
N GLU A 162 5.49 4.17 0.74
CA GLU A 162 5.00 5.34 0.04
C GLU A 162 5.90 6.54 0.29
N HIS A 163 6.52 7.03 -0.78
CA HIS A 163 7.47 8.14 -0.69
C HIS A 163 6.77 9.49 -0.63
N SER A 164 7.16 10.33 0.33
CA SER A 164 6.66 11.69 0.52
C SER A 164 7.58 12.79 -0.04
N ASP A 165 8.56 12.39 -0.85
CA ASP A 165 9.56 13.21 -1.53
C ASP A 165 9.05 13.83 -2.85
N TYR A 166 7.73 13.86 -3.06
CA TYR A 166 7.07 14.30 -4.28
C TYR A 166 7.28 13.40 -5.52
N SER A 167 7.83 12.19 -5.34
CA SER A 167 7.97 11.20 -6.42
C SER A 167 6.72 10.33 -6.63
N ALA A 168 5.91 10.14 -5.58
CA ALA A 168 4.65 9.41 -5.67
C ALA A 168 3.62 10.20 -6.48
N CYS A 169 2.68 9.51 -7.14
CA CYS A 169 1.58 10.20 -7.85
C CYS A 169 0.80 11.12 -6.90
N TRP A 170 0.52 10.61 -5.71
CA TRP A 170 -0.07 11.33 -4.59
C TRP A 170 0.25 10.58 -3.30
N THR A 171 0.42 11.32 -2.20
CA THR A 171 0.49 10.77 -0.85
C THR A 171 0.02 11.80 0.18
N TYR A 172 -0.06 11.40 1.43
CA TYR A 172 -0.38 12.26 2.55
C TYR A 172 0.37 11.80 3.80
N LYS A 173 0.53 12.73 4.74
CA LYS A 173 1.00 12.45 6.09
C LYS A 173 0.04 13.03 7.10
N LEU A 174 -0.06 12.36 8.24
CA LEU A 174 -0.80 12.82 9.40
C LEU A 174 0.10 13.64 10.31
N TYR A 175 -0.40 14.78 10.76
CA TYR A 175 0.28 15.64 11.73
C TYR A 175 -0.66 15.95 12.88
N PRO A 176 -0.20 15.85 14.14
CA PRO A 176 -1.03 16.21 15.28
C PRO A 176 -1.31 17.72 15.26
N ASP A 177 -2.58 18.09 15.29
CA ASP A 177 -2.99 19.48 15.40
C ASP A 177 -2.75 19.98 16.83
N PRO A 178 -1.89 20.99 17.04
CA PRO A 178 -1.55 21.45 18.39
C PRO A 178 -2.75 22.03 19.16
N ILE A 179 -3.81 22.44 18.45
CA ILE A 179 -4.99 23.05 19.04
C ILE A 179 -6.07 22.00 19.36
N SER A 180 -6.41 21.15 18.39
CA SER A 180 -7.51 20.17 18.56
C SER A 180 -7.09 18.79 19.06
N GLY A 181 -5.78 18.50 19.08
CA GLY A 181 -5.24 17.17 19.39
C GLY A 181 -5.58 16.09 18.36
N ARG A 182 -6.32 16.44 17.27
CA ARG A 182 -6.64 15.52 16.18
C ARG A 182 -5.54 15.53 15.12
N ASN A 183 -5.36 14.41 14.45
CA ASN A 183 -4.45 14.34 13.32
C ASN A 183 -5.06 15.06 12.09
N LYS A 184 -4.32 16.02 11.53
CA LYS A 184 -4.62 16.69 10.26
C LYS A 184 -3.83 16.04 9.13
N GLU A 185 -4.47 15.88 7.98
CA GLU A 185 -3.82 15.37 6.77
C GLU A 185 -3.11 16.52 6.04
N ARG A 186 -1.84 16.32 5.71
CA ARG A 186 -1.11 17.15 4.75
C ARG A 186 -0.81 16.32 3.53
N GLN A 187 -1.26 16.81 2.37
CA GLN A 187 -1.14 16.12 1.10
C GLN A 187 0.13 16.53 0.35
N PHE A 188 0.71 15.58 -0.37
CA PHE A 188 1.87 15.76 -1.23
C PHE A 188 1.51 15.25 -2.63
N GLN A 189 1.49 16.15 -3.60
CA GLN A 189 1.23 15.83 -5.00
C GLN A 189 2.54 15.60 -5.73
N ILE A 190 2.51 14.81 -6.81
CA ILE A 190 3.69 14.59 -7.64
C ILE A 190 4.29 15.92 -8.11
N ARG A 191 5.61 16.05 -8.01
CA ARG A 191 6.36 17.16 -8.59
C ARG A 191 6.89 16.74 -9.95
N LEU A 192 6.35 17.33 -11.00
CA LEU A 192 6.87 17.17 -12.35
C LEU A 192 8.21 17.88 -12.48
N VAL A 193 9.21 17.15 -12.95
CA VAL A 193 10.52 17.69 -13.33
C VAL A 193 10.67 17.46 -14.83
N ASP A 194 11.07 18.48 -15.58
CA ASP A 194 11.28 18.33 -17.01
C ASP A 194 12.41 17.34 -17.31
N LYS A 195 12.26 16.58 -18.40
CA LYS A 195 13.23 15.54 -18.78
C LYS A 195 14.64 16.09 -19.03
N ASP A 196 14.73 17.37 -19.41
CA ASP A 196 15.99 18.06 -19.69
C ASP A 196 16.60 18.73 -18.44
N ASP A 197 15.94 18.64 -17.29
CA ASP A 197 16.48 19.19 -16.05
C ASP A 197 17.63 18.30 -15.55
N LYS A 198 18.85 18.87 -15.51
CA LYS A 198 20.06 18.24 -14.99
C LYS A 198 19.90 17.75 -13.53
N ARG A 199 18.92 18.27 -12.79
CA ARG A 199 18.60 17.87 -11.42
C ARG A 199 17.74 16.59 -11.35
N MET A 200 17.19 16.10 -12.46
CA MET A 200 16.38 14.87 -12.50
C MET A 200 17.05 13.69 -11.80
N PHE A 201 18.32 13.42 -12.10
CA PHE A 201 19.05 12.31 -11.48
C PHE A 201 19.19 12.49 -9.96
N LYS A 202 19.48 13.72 -9.52
CA LYS A 202 19.61 14.06 -8.09
C LYS A 202 18.27 13.90 -7.35
N ILE A 203 17.18 14.39 -7.95
CA ILE A 203 15.83 14.30 -7.39
C ILE A 203 15.37 12.84 -7.32
N ARG A 204 15.60 12.04 -8.37
CA ARG A 204 15.25 10.62 -8.39
C ARG A 204 16.02 9.81 -7.33
N ASN A 205 17.27 10.17 -7.07
CA ASN A 205 18.07 9.50 -6.04
C ASN A 205 17.75 9.96 -4.61
N GLN A 206 16.89 10.97 -4.41
CA GLN A 206 16.43 11.33 -3.05
C GLN A 206 15.66 10.17 -2.40
N GLN A 207 14.98 9.34 -3.20
CA GLN A 207 14.27 8.14 -2.75
C GLN A 207 15.17 7.13 -2.00
N VAL A 208 16.47 7.08 -2.31
CA VAL A 208 17.41 6.07 -1.78
C VAL A 208 18.26 6.63 -0.64
N ARG A 209 18.32 7.96 -0.50
CA ARG A 209 19.18 8.66 0.47
C ARG A 209 18.47 8.94 1.80
N GLY A 210 17.51 8.09 2.17
CA GLY A 210 16.82 8.15 3.46
C GLY A 210 17.80 8.14 4.62
#